data_AF-A0A838P314-F1
#
_entry.id   AF-A0A838P314-F1
#
_cell.length_a   1.000
_cell.length_b   1.000
_cell.length_c   1.000
_cell.angle_alpha   90.00
_cell.angle_beta   90.00
_cell.angle_gamma   90.00
#
_symmetry.space_group_name_H-M   'P 1'
#
loop_
_entity.id
_entity.type
_entity.pdbx_description
1 polymer ?
#
loop_
_entity_poly.entity_id
_entity_poly.type
_entity_poly.pdbx_seq_one_letter_code
_entity_poly.pdbx_strand_id
1 'polypeptide(L)' 'MAKTAWIERAKRTPKFKVRAVRRCQRCGRSRAVLRKFGLCR' A
#
# COMPACT_ATOMS: atom_id res chain seq x y z
N MET A 1 9.20 -5.01 8.11
CA MET A 1 7.87 -4.42 8.41
C MET A 1 7.67 -3.12 7.63
N ALA A 2 6.44 -2.65 7.51
CA ALA A 2 6.13 -1.45 6.74
C ALA A 2 6.70 -0.19 7.39
N LYS A 3 7.74 0.41 6.78
CA LYS A 3 8.26 1.71 7.22
C LYS A 3 7.17 2.78 7.03
N THR A 4 6.94 3.59 8.06
CA THR A 4 5.92 4.65 8.10
C THR A 4 6.02 5.59 6.90
N ALA A 5 7.23 6.03 6.57
CA ALA A 5 7.52 6.85 5.40
C ALA A 5 6.97 6.26 4.08
N TRP A 6 7.00 4.94 3.94
CA TRP A 6 6.51 4.29 2.74
C TRP A 6 4.99 4.10 2.71
N ILE A 7 4.34 4.02 3.88
CA ILE A 7 2.87 4.01 3.97
C ILE A 7 2.36 5.37 3.53
N GLU A 8 2.97 6.44 4.05
CA GLU A 8 2.61 7.81 3.70
C GLU A 8 2.81 8.10 2.20
N ARG A 9 3.92 7.64 1.62
CA ARG A 9 4.16 7.75 0.18
C ARG A 9 3.11 7.03 -0.67
N ALA A 10 2.53 5.93 -0.18
CA ALA A 10 1.50 5.18 -0.88
C ALA A 10 0.10 5.81 -0.75
N LYS A 11 -0.14 6.61 0.29
CA LYS A 11 -1.37 7.39 0.46
C LYS A 11 -1.41 8.62 -0.44
N ARG A 12 -0.24 9.20 -0.74
CA ARG A 12 -0.13 10.36 -1.64
C ARG A 12 -0.51 10.01 -3.08
N THR A 13 -1.10 10.97 -3.78
CA THR A 13 -1.39 10.86 -5.21
C THR A 13 -0.08 10.77 -6.00
N PRO A 14 0.17 9.65 -6.70
CA PRO A 14 1.41 9.50 -7.46
C PRO A 14 1.36 10.36 -8.73
N LYS A 15 2.52 10.91 -9.14
CA LYS A 15 2.68 11.66 -10.40
C LYS A 15 2.24 10.87 -11.64
N PHE A 16 2.40 9.54 -11.60
CA PHE A 16 2.01 8.64 -12.68
C PHE A 16 1.14 7.52 -12.13
N LYS A 17 0.02 7.22 -12.82
CA LYS A 17 -0.96 6.20 -12.40
C LYS A 17 -0.32 4.82 -12.17
N VAL A 18 0.71 4.47 -12.94
CA VAL A 18 1.46 3.20 -12.82
C VAL A 18 2.24 3.05 -11.50
N ARG A 19 2.49 4.14 -10.76
CA ARG A 19 3.24 4.12 -9.49
C ARG A 19 2.36 3.85 -8.27
N ALA A 20 1.05 3.63 -8.45
CA ALA A 20 0.15 3.32 -7.34
C ALA A 20 0.49 1.94 -6.75
N VAL A 21 0.97 1.92 -5.49
CA VAL A 21 1.32 0.69 -4.78
C VAL A 21 0.25 0.37 -3.76
N ARG A 22 -0.32 -0.84 -3.83
CA ARG A 22 -1.31 -1.29 -2.84
C ARG A 22 -0.61 -1.80 -1.59
N ARG A 23 -1.10 -1.37 -0.43
CA ARG A 23 -0.63 -1.82 0.88
C ARG A 23 -1.82 -2.26 1.71
N CYS A 24 -1.59 -3.20 2.63
CA CYS A 24 -2.60 -3.57 3.60
C CYS A 24 -2.93 -2.39 4.53
N GLN A 25 -4.21 -2.15 4.78
CA GLN A 25 -4.67 -1.09 5.67
C GLN A 25 -4.35 -1.33 7.15
N ARG A 26 -4.27 -2.60 7.59
CA ARG A 26 -3.96 -2.98 8.98
C ARG A 26 -2.46 -3.10 9.23
N CYS A 27 -1.77 -3.83 8.36
CA CYS A 27 -0.39 -4.28 8.58
C CYS A 27 0.65 -3.50 7.71
N GLY A 28 0.20 -2.69 6.74
CA GLY A 28 1.08 -1.91 5.86
C GLY A 28 1.89 -2.73 4.84
N ARG A 29 1.68 -4.06 4.79
CA ARG A 29 2.42 -5.00 3.93
C ARG A 29 2.22 -4.65 2.46
N SER A 30 3.31 -4.66 1.69
CA SER A 30 3.34 -4.33 0.26
C SER A 30 3.03 -5.52 -0.66
N ARG A 31 3.08 -6.75 -0.14
CA ARG A 31 2.86 -7.99 -0.89
C ARG A 31 1.65 -8.73 -0.36
N ALA A 32 1.05 -9.55 -1.21
CA ALA A 32 -0.11 -10.40 -0.90
C ALA A 32 -1.30 -9.61 -0.33
N VAL A 33 -1.60 -8.44 -0.93
CA VAL A 33 -2.75 -7.62 -0.55
C VAL A 33 -3.95 -8.06 -1.37
N LEU A 34 -5.00 -8.51 -0.69
CA LEU A 34 -6.27 -8.85 -1.30
C LEU A 34 -6.94 -7.56 -1.78
N ARG A 35 -7.08 -7.43 -3.10
CA ARG A 35 -7.59 -6.21 -3.74
C ARG A 35 -9.01 -5.85 -3.31
N LYS A 36 -9.86 -6.86 -3.08
CA LYS A 36 -11.26 -6.69 -2.66
C LYS A 36 -11.39 -6.14 -1.24
N PHE A 37 -10.50 -6.57 -0.33
CA PHE A 37 -10.60 -6.27 1.09
C PHE A 37 -9.56 -5.25 1.58
N GLY A 38 -8.54 -4.94 0.79
CA GLY A 38 -7.45 -4.06 1.21
C GLY A 38 -6.60 -4.62 2.35
N LEU A 39 -6.68 -5.94 2.61
CA LEU A 39 -5.98 -6.62 3.70
C LEU A 39 -4.89 -7.56 3.18
N CYS A 40 -3.86 -7.78 4.00
CA CYS A 40 -2.83 -8.77 3.74
C CYS A 40 -3.39 -10.18 3.98
N ARG A 41 -2.95 -11.16 3.19
CA ARG A 41 -3.08 -12.58 3.57
C ARG A 41 -2.29 -12.85 4.84
#